data_AF-A0A553FWX7-F1
#
_entry.id   AF-A0A553FWX7-F1
#
_cell.length_a   1.000
_cell.length_b   1.000
_cell.length_c   1.000
_cell.angle_alpha   90.00
_cell.angle_beta   90.00
_cell.angle_gamma   90.00
#
_symmetry.space_group_name_H-M   'P 1'
#
loop_
_entity.id
_entity.type
_entity.pdbx_description
1 polymer ?
#
loop_
_entity_poly.entity_id
_entity_poly.type
_entity_poly.pdbx_seq_one_letter_code
_entity_poly.pdbx_strand_id
1 'polypeptide(L)'
;MKNREFKQIRLFRRISLITLVAVYLLILVGGIVRSSGSGMGCPDWPKCFGSWVPPTSKEQLPPDYKDIYSAKRDNKNKRFASYLTTLGFRETADKLLADKSILEEADFNKYKTWIEYINRLIGAIIGLLIIATFVASIPFFKSDKKITITSFSILLLVLFQGWIGSIVVSTNLLPWMITIHMFLALLIVALLIYVYHSISSKHIASDPHQKTYWLKLLLIGCMLTSLIQIAFGTQVRESVDHVASSLLYQSRETWIGELGVEFFVHRSFSWVVFLLHVILIYLFRKSQVKSKLVTYLIVILLVSLLSGVIMAYWAIPPTMQPVHLLVGTLGFGIQFLLFLRLNRNNAVLT
;
A
#
# COMPACT_ATOMS: atom_id res chain seq x y z
N MET A 1 -16.86 34.39 14.13
CA MET A 1 -16.74 32.95 14.44
C MET A 1 -16.84 32.04 13.21
N LYS A 2 -17.87 32.16 12.35
CA LYS A 2 -18.03 31.32 11.14
C LYS A 2 -16.83 31.32 10.17
N ASN A 3 -16.19 32.48 9.92
CA ASN A 3 -15.04 32.55 8.98
C ASN A 3 -13.81 31.74 9.43
N ARG A 4 -13.57 31.59 10.74
CA ARG A 4 -12.42 30.83 11.26
C ARG A 4 -12.63 29.32 11.06
N GLU A 5 -13.86 28.85 11.30
CA GLU A 5 -14.27 27.47 11.12
C GLU A 5 -14.21 27.05 9.64
N PHE A 6 -14.72 27.88 8.72
CA PHE A 6 -14.61 27.63 7.28
C PHE A 6 -13.17 27.54 6.78
N LYS A 7 -12.28 28.41 7.28
CA LYS A 7 -10.84 28.36 6.95
C LYS A 7 -10.21 27.06 7.47
N GLN A 8 -10.53 26.63 8.68
CA GLN A 8 -10.02 25.38 9.27
C GLN A 8 -10.49 24.15 8.50
N ILE A 9 -11.77 24.07 8.15
CA ILE A 9 -12.33 22.98 7.32
C ILE A 9 -11.63 22.91 5.96
N ARG A 10 -11.46 24.05 5.30
CA ARG A 10 -10.81 24.13 3.97
C ARG A 10 -9.35 23.70 4.05
N LEU A 11 -8.62 24.13 5.07
CA LEU A 11 -7.23 23.76 5.30
C LEU A 11 -7.09 22.26 5.55
N PHE A 12 -7.84 21.72 6.52
CA PHE A 12 -7.82 20.29 6.83
C PHE A 12 -8.15 19.44 5.60
N ARG A 13 -9.21 19.80 4.86
CA ARG A 13 -9.58 19.09 3.63
C ARG A 13 -8.48 19.09 2.58
N ARG A 14 -7.79 20.23 2.39
CA ARG A 14 -6.67 20.33 1.44
C ARG A 14 -5.49 19.46 1.89
N ILE A 15 -5.09 19.56 3.16
CA ILE A 15 -4.00 18.75 3.71
C ILE A 15 -4.33 17.27 3.59
N SER A 16 -5.50 16.82 4.03
CA SER A 16 -5.90 15.40 3.95
C SER A 16 -5.93 14.87 2.51
N LEU A 17 -6.34 15.70 1.54
CA LEU A 17 -6.30 15.31 0.12
C LEU A 17 -4.87 15.19 -0.41
N ILE A 18 -4.01 16.17 -0.10
CA ILE A 18 -2.59 16.15 -0.48
C ILE A 18 -1.91 14.91 0.12
N THR A 19 -2.13 14.65 1.41
CA THR A 19 -1.62 13.47 2.11
C THR A 19 -2.10 12.18 1.45
N LEU A 20 -3.39 12.05 1.15
CA LEU A 20 -3.96 10.88 0.50
C LEU A 20 -3.33 10.63 -0.89
N VAL A 21 -3.21 11.67 -1.72
CA VAL A 21 -2.58 11.56 -3.04
C VAL A 21 -1.10 11.19 -2.90
N ALA A 22 -0.38 11.81 -1.96
CA ALA A 22 1.02 11.50 -1.70
C ALA A 22 1.23 10.05 -1.25
N VAL A 23 0.33 9.49 -0.43
CA VAL A 23 0.38 8.06 -0.05
C VAL A 23 0.20 7.15 -1.26
N TYR A 24 -0.72 7.44 -2.19
CA TYR A 24 -0.85 6.67 -3.43
C TYR A 24 0.41 6.77 -4.30
N LEU A 25 1.03 7.95 -4.39
CA LEU A 25 2.30 8.11 -5.08
C LEU A 25 3.42 7.31 -4.41
N LEU A 26 3.45 7.22 -3.09
CA LEU A 26 4.41 6.37 -2.37
C LEU A 26 4.18 4.88 -2.65
N ILE A 27 2.93 4.42 -2.76
CA ILE A 27 2.64 3.03 -3.16
C ILE A 27 3.21 2.75 -4.55
N LEU A 28 3.05 3.69 -5.49
CA LEU A 28 3.63 3.58 -6.83
C LEU A 28 5.17 3.54 -6.78
N VAL A 29 5.80 4.49 -6.09
CA VAL A 29 7.27 4.56 -5.99
C VAL A 29 7.84 3.32 -5.28
N GLY A 30 7.18 2.83 -4.22
CA GLY A 30 7.55 1.58 -3.56
C GLY A 30 7.44 0.37 -4.50
N GLY A 31 6.42 0.32 -5.36
CA GLY A 31 6.32 -0.66 -6.43
C GLY A 31 7.48 -0.57 -7.42
N ILE A 32 7.93 0.63 -7.79
CA ILE A 32 9.09 0.86 -8.67
C ILE A 32 10.38 0.37 -8.01
N VAL A 33 10.61 0.69 -6.73
CA VAL A 33 11.76 0.22 -5.96
C VAL A 33 11.84 -1.31 -5.98
N ARG A 34 10.71 -1.98 -5.78
CA ARG A 34 10.65 -3.45 -5.76
C ARG A 34 10.85 -4.06 -7.17
N SER A 35 10.11 -3.57 -8.17
CA SER A 35 10.17 -4.10 -9.55
C SER A 35 11.52 -3.85 -10.26
N SER A 36 12.28 -2.84 -9.82
CA SER A 36 13.65 -2.58 -10.28
C SER A 36 14.73 -3.35 -9.51
N GLY A 37 14.35 -4.12 -8.48
CA GLY A 37 15.32 -4.80 -7.61
C GLY A 37 16.18 -3.84 -6.79
N SER A 38 15.66 -2.64 -6.50
CA SER A 38 16.34 -1.59 -5.75
C SER A 38 16.04 -1.62 -4.25
N GLY A 39 15.19 -2.53 -3.76
CA GLY A 39 14.74 -2.57 -2.35
C GLY A 39 15.81 -2.89 -1.29
N MET A 40 17.03 -3.18 -1.71
CA MET A 40 18.22 -3.39 -0.86
C MET A 40 19.41 -2.53 -1.29
N GLY A 41 19.18 -1.49 -2.08
CA GLY A 41 20.21 -0.53 -2.50
C GLY A 41 20.71 0.39 -1.38
N CYS A 42 20.00 0.50 -0.25
CA CYS A 42 20.35 1.34 0.88
C CYS A 42 20.27 0.57 2.22
N PRO A 43 21.41 0.24 2.86
CA PRO A 43 21.43 -0.66 4.02
C PRO A 43 20.95 0.00 5.33
N ASP A 44 20.87 1.32 5.38
CA ASP A 44 20.49 2.07 6.56
C ASP A 44 19.52 3.22 6.27
N TRP A 45 19.01 3.82 7.35
CA TRP A 45 18.16 5.01 7.35
C TRP A 45 18.25 5.66 8.74
N PRO A 46 18.33 6.99 8.88
CA PRO A 46 18.04 8.04 7.89
C PRO A 46 19.19 8.39 6.92
N LYS A 47 20.37 7.82 7.14
CA LYS A 47 21.51 7.89 6.23
C LYS A 47 21.53 6.71 5.27
N CYS A 48 22.27 6.82 4.19
CA CYS A 48 22.56 5.73 3.26
C CYS A 48 24.06 5.53 3.14
N PHE A 49 24.53 4.33 3.45
CA PHE A 49 25.96 4.04 3.63
C PHE A 49 26.63 5.01 4.62
N GLY A 50 25.97 5.31 5.74
CA GLY A 50 26.50 6.24 6.75
C GLY A 50 26.52 7.73 6.35
N SER A 51 26.04 8.08 5.16
CA SER A 51 26.02 9.45 4.61
C SER A 51 24.60 9.98 4.38
N TRP A 52 24.38 11.29 4.54
CA TRP A 52 23.09 11.93 4.24
C TRP A 52 22.86 12.10 2.74
N VAL A 53 23.94 12.29 1.97
CA VAL A 53 23.92 12.23 0.52
C VAL A 53 24.48 10.85 0.14
N PRO A 54 23.69 9.98 -0.52
CA PRO A 54 24.15 8.66 -0.88
C PRO A 54 25.37 8.70 -1.80
N PRO A 55 26.29 7.72 -1.68
CA PRO A 55 27.48 7.66 -2.49
C PRO A 55 27.13 7.50 -3.98
N THR A 56 27.96 8.08 -4.84
CA THR A 56 27.79 8.00 -6.30
C THR A 56 28.70 6.97 -6.96
N SER A 57 29.69 6.46 -6.22
CA SER A 57 30.67 5.49 -6.71
C SER A 57 31.15 4.58 -5.57
N LYS A 58 31.68 3.40 -5.92
CA LYS A 58 32.08 2.38 -4.93
C LYS A 58 33.29 2.83 -4.11
N GLU A 59 34.12 3.70 -4.67
CA GLU A 59 35.35 4.21 -4.06
C GLU A 59 35.08 5.10 -2.84
N GLN A 60 33.83 5.58 -2.68
CA GLN A 60 33.39 6.34 -1.52
C GLN A 60 33.02 5.44 -0.32
N LEU A 61 33.02 4.12 -0.52
CA LEU A 61 32.70 3.14 0.51
C LEU A 61 33.97 2.56 1.13
N PRO A 62 33.96 2.22 2.43
CA PRO A 62 35.05 1.49 3.02
C PRO A 62 35.15 0.08 2.41
N PRO A 63 36.35 -0.54 2.33
CA PRO A 63 36.52 -1.85 1.69
C PRO A 63 35.66 -2.97 2.30
N ASP A 64 35.38 -2.88 3.60
CA ASP A 64 34.64 -3.84 4.42
C ASP A 64 33.15 -3.47 4.58
N TYR A 65 32.61 -2.58 3.73
CA TYR A 65 31.23 -2.10 3.87
C TYR A 65 30.20 -3.23 3.97
N LYS A 66 30.37 -4.32 3.21
CA LYS A 66 29.45 -5.47 3.22
C LYS A 66 29.37 -6.12 4.61
N ASP A 67 30.51 -6.30 5.27
CA ASP A 67 30.57 -6.93 6.59
C ASP A 67 29.91 -6.04 7.65
N ILE A 68 30.15 -4.73 7.58
CA ILE A 68 29.55 -3.73 8.47
C ILE A 68 28.02 -3.79 8.40
N TYR A 69 27.47 -3.76 7.18
CA TYR A 69 26.01 -3.71 7.00
C TYR A 69 25.34 -5.08 7.20
N SER A 70 26.01 -6.17 6.84
CA SER A 70 25.55 -7.53 7.13
C SER A 70 25.44 -7.76 8.66
N ALA A 71 26.45 -7.37 9.44
CA ALA A 71 26.41 -7.45 10.90
C ALA A 71 25.29 -6.57 11.51
N LYS A 72 25.04 -5.39 10.93
CA LYS A 72 23.93 -4.52 11.36
C LYS A 72 22.57 -5.17 11.09
N ARG A 73 22.41 -5.80 9.93
CA ARG A 73 21.20 -6.52 9.53
C ARG A 73 20.94 -7.73 10.41
N ASP A 74 21.98 -8.52 10.69
CA ASP A 74 21.94 -9.68 11.60
C ASP A 74 21.44 -9.29 13.00
N ASN A 75 22.06 -8.27 13.61
CA ASN A 75 21.65 -7.78 14.93
C ASN A 75 20.19 -7.33 14.99
N LYS A 76 19.71 -6.70 13.91
CA LYS A 76 18.31 -6.27 13.80
C LYS A 76 17.36 -7.46 13.69
N ASN A 77 17.72 -8.48 12.90
CA ASN A 77 16.91 -9.67 12.73
C ASN A 77 16.90 -10.55 13.99
N LYS A 78 18.00 -10.62 14.75
CA LYS A 78 18.02 -11.25 16.09
C LYS A 78 17.05 -10.59 17.06
N ARG A 79 16.98 -9.25 17.07
CA ARG A 79 15.98 -8.52 17.87
C ARG A 79 14.55 -8.84 17.42
N PHE A 80 14.31 -8.87 16.12
CA PHE A 80 13.00 -9.22 15.58
C PHE A 80 12.60 -10.68 15.89
N ALA A 81 13.53 -11.63 15.77
CA ALA A 81 13.35 -13.02 16.15
C ALA A 81 12.99 -13.16 17.64
N SER A 82 13.60 -12.36 18.52
CA SER A 82 13.21 -12.31 19.93
C SER A 82 11.74 -11.88 20.11
N TYR A 83 11.27 -10.87 19.37
CA TYR A 83 9.86 -10.48 19.40
C TYR A 83 8.93 -11.59 18.89
N LEU A 84 9.29 -12.27 17.80
CA LEU A 84 8.54 -13.41 17.28
C LEU A 84 8.42 -14.53 18.31
N THR A 85 9.53 -14.88 18.97
CA THR A 85 9.56 -15.89 20.04
C THR A 85 8.66 -15.50 21.21
N THR A 86 8.67 -14.24 21.64
CA THR A 86 7.78 -13.74 22.71
C THR A 86 6.30 -13.78 22.31
N LEU A 87 5.99 -13.56 21.03
CA LEU A 87 4.63 -13.63 20.48
C LEU A 87 4.16 -15.06 20.17
N GLY A 88 4.99 -16.08 20.42
CA GLY A 88 4.66 -17.50 20.19
C GLY A 88 5.06 -18.06 18.83
N PHE A 89 5.70 -17.27 17.96
CA PHE A 89 6.13 -17.68 16.61
C PHE A 89 7.56 -18.25 16.59
N ARG A 90 7.85 -19.24 17.45
CA ARG A 90 9.20 -19.81 17.61
C ARG A 90 9.76 -20.38 16.30
N GLU A 91 8.97 -21.20 15.59
CA GLU A 91 9.40 -21.80 14.32
C GLU A 91 9.75 -20.76 13.26
N THR A 92 9.01 -19.65 13.20
CA THR A 92 9.29 -18.54 12.27
C THR A 92 10.58 -17.81 12.66
N ALA A 93 10.81 -17.61 13.96
CA ALA A 93 12.03 -17.03 14.47
C ALA A 93 13.25 -17.91 14.14
N ASP A 94 13.15 -19.22 14.31
CA ASP A 94 14.22 -20.17 14.01
C ASP A 94 14.51 -20.23 12.51
N LYS A 95 13.47 -20.27 11.66
CA LYS A 95 13.62 -20.19 10.19
C LYS A 95 14.30 -18.90 9.76
N LEU A 96 13.94 -17.76 10.36
CA LEU A 96 14.56 -16.47 10.07
C LEU A 96 16.06 -16.45 10.43
N LEU A 97 16.44 -17.05 11.56
CA LEU A 97 17.84 -17.10 11.99
C LEU A 97 18.68 -18.14 11.23
N ALA A 98 18.04 -19.18 10.69
CA ALA A 98 18.70 -20.20 9.87
C ALA A 98 18.98 -19.73 8.43
N ASP A 99 18.27 -18.73 7.94
CA ASP A 99 18.41 -18.21 6.58
C ASP A 99 19.66 -17.33 6.42
N LYS A 100 20.73 -17.95 5.89
CA LYS A 100 22.00 -17.27 5.63
C LYS A 100 21.95 -16.30 4.46
N SER A 101 20.97 -16.43 3.54
CA SER A 101 20.84 -15.52 2.39
C SER A 101 20.61 -14.08 2.82
N ILE A 102 20.06 -13.89 4.02
CA ILE A 102 19.81 -12.57 4.59
C ILE A 102 21.11 -11.81 4.87
N LEU A 103 22.23 -12.52 5.08
CA LEU A 103 23.54 -11.93 5.35
C LEU A 103 24.30 -11.56 4.06
N GLU A 104 23.82 -11.98 2.90
CA GLU A 104 24.43 -11.68 1.61
C GLU A 104 24.08 -10.27 1.15
N GLU A 105 25.02 -9.33 1.31
CA GLU A 105 24.84 -7.95 0.85
C GLU A 105 25.09 -7.82 -0.66
N ALA A 106 24.13 -7.18 -1.34
CA ALA A 106 24.21 -6.90 -2.76
C ALA A 106 25.41 -6.00 -3.09
N ASP A 107 25.93 -6.13 -4.31
CA ASP A 107 26.95 -5.22 -4.82
C ASP A 107 26.41 -3.78 -4.93
N PHE A 108 27.29 -2.83 -4.62
CA PHE A 108 26.95 -1.42 -4.73
C PHE A 108 26.55 -1.06 -6.16
N ASN A 109 25.36 -0.47 -6.30
CA ASN A 109 24.87 0.06 -7.56
C ASN A 109 24.24 1.43 -7.33
N LYS A 110 24.86 2.48 -7.89
CA LYS A 110 24.42 3.87 -7.70
C LYS A 110 22.94 4.09 -8.00
N TYR A 111 22.41 3.49 -9.06
CA TYR A 111 21.02 3.70 -9.46
C TYR A 111 20.06 3.07 -8.44
N LYS A 112 20.33 1.84 -8.02
CA LYS A 112 19.51 1.15 -7.00
C LYS A 112 19.53 1.89 -5.67
N THR A 113 20.71 2.35 -5.24
CA THR A 113 20.88 3.12 -4.01
C THR A 113 20.06 4.41 -4.02
N TRP A 114 20.13 5.20 -5.10
CA TRP A 114 19.39 6.45 -5.20
C TRP A 114 17.88 6.25 -5.34
N ILE A 115 17.44 5.25 -6.11
CA ILE A 115 16.02 4.89 -6.24
C ILE A 115 15.42 4.57 -4.86
N GLU A 116 16.14 3.78 -4.04
CA GLU A 116 15.66 3.43 -2.71
C GLU A 116 15.69 4.63 -1.74
N TYR A 117 16.78 5.40 -1.75
CA TYR A 117 16.92 6.56 -0.86
C TYR A 117 15.83 7.62 -1.11
N ILE A 118 15.53 7.91 -2.39
CA ILE A 118 14.44 8.83 -2.77
C ILE A 118 13.10 8.32 -2.26
N ASN A 119 12.82 7.02 -2.40
CA ASN A 119 11.59 6.43 -1.86
C ASN A 119 11.48 6.58 -0.34
N ARG A 120 12.58 6.34 0.41
CA ARG A 120 12.61 6.54 1.86
C ARG A 120 12.42 8.01 2.25
N LEU A 121 12.98 8.94 1.48
CA LEU A 121 12.81 10.38 1.68
C LEU A 121 11.36 10.83 1.42
N ILE A 122 10.72 10.35 0.35
CA ILE A 122 9.30 10.57 0.08
C ILE A 122 8.45 10.04 1.24
N GLY A 123 8.79 8.86 1.77
CA GLY A 123 8.15 8.30 2.96
C GLY A 123 8.24 9.21 4.19
N ALA A 124 9.41 9.79 4.46
CA ALA A 124 9.59 10.74 5.56
C ALA A 124 8.78 12.04 5.37
N ILE A 125 8.74 12.58 4.16
CA ILE A 125 7.92 13.75 3.81
C ILE A 125 6.43 13.45 4.04
N ILE A 126 5.97 12.26 3.66
CA ILE A 126 4.59 11.82 3.90
C ILE A 126 4.30 11.68 5.40
N GLY A 127 5.27 11.21 6.19
CA GLY A 127 5.19 11.23 7.66
C GLY A 127 4.92 12.64 8.21
N LEU A 128 5.60 13.67 7.68
CA LEU A 128 5.36 15.07 8.05
C LEU A 128 3.96 15.55 7.61
N LEU A 129 3.49 15.15 6.42
CA LEU A 129 2.13 15.44 5.96
C LEU A 129 1.05 14.79 6.83
N ILE A 130 1.30 13.60 7.37
CA ILE A 130 0.40 12.92 8.30
C ILE A 130 0.38 13.63 9.65
N ILE A 131 1.54 14.07 10.16
CA ILE A 131 1.60 14.92 11.36
C ILE A 131 0.80 16.21 11.12
N ALA A 132 0.97 16.86 9.96
CA ALA A 132 0.19 18.05 9.60
C ALA A 132 -1.32 17.76 9.53
N THR A 133 -1.72 16.61 8.99
CA THR A 133 -3.12 16.13 8.98
C THR A 133 -3.65 16.01 10.41
N PHE A 134 -2.90 15.37 11.31
CA PHE A 134 -3.29 15.24 12.71
C PHE A 134 -3.38 16.59 13.43
N VAL A 135 -2.38 17.46 13.30
CA VAL A 135 -2.38 18.79 13.91
C VAL A 135 -3.56 19.63 13.40
N ALA A 136 -3.82 19.61 12.09
CA ALA A 136 -4.97 20.28 11.50
C ALA A 136 -6.31 19.67 11.95
N SER A 137 -6.32 18.44 12.49
CA SER A 137 -7.51 17.78 13.03
C SER A 137 -7.85 18.17 14.47
N ILE A 138 -6.90 18.71 15.25
CA ILE A 138 -7.05 19.03 16.69
C ILE A 138 -8.23 19.97 16.97
N PRO A 139 -8.48 21.04 16.18
CA PRO A 139 -9.62 21.92 16.41
C PRO A 139 -10.98 21.18 16.36
N PHE A 140 -11.07 20.06 15.63
CA PHE A 140 -12.30 19.29 15.54
C PHE A 140 -12.57 18.42 16.76
N PHE A 141 -11.67 18.33 17.75
CA PHE A 141 -11.88 17.52 18.95
C PHE A 141 -13.12 17.95 19.74
N LYS A 142 -13.51 19.23 19.67
CA LYS A 142 -14.74 19.73 20.31
C LYS A 142 -15.99 19.49 19.48
N SER A 143 -15.89 19.48 18.15
CA SER A 143 -17.04 19.42 17.24
C SER A 143 -17.35 18.02 16.70
N ASP A 144 -16.31 17.20 16.47
CA ASP A 144 -16.38 15.83 15.96
C ASP A 144 -15.10 15.07 16.33
N LYS A 145 -15.10 14.47 17.53
CA LYS A 145 -13.96 13.73 18.08
C LYS A 145 -13.47 12.61 17.17
N LYS A 146 -14.35 12.03 16.34
CA LYS A 146 -13.98 10.90 15.45
C LYS A 146 -12.90 11.32 14.47
N ILE A 147 -12.97 12.55 13.93
CA ILE A 147 -11.96 13.07 12.99
C ILE A 147 -10.58 13.11 13.64
N THR A 148 -10.49 13.65 14.86
CA THR A 148 -9.22 13.77 15.58
C THR A 148 -8.69 12.41 16.04
N ILE A 149 -9.56 11.53 16.55
CA ILE A 149 -9.16 10.17 16.98
C ILE A 149 -8.67 9.35 15.78
N THR A 150 -9.37 9.38 14.64
CA THR A 150 -8.92 8.69 13.43
C THR A 150 -7.63 9.30 12.87
N SER A 151 -7.45 10.61 12.93
CA SER A 151 -6.20 11.24 12.49
C SER A 151 -5.03 10.85 13.40
N PHE A 152 -5.26 10.72 14.71
CA PHE A 152 -4.28 10.22 15.66
C PHE A 152 -3.95 8.73 15.41
N SER A 153 -4.96 7.90 15.14
CA SER A 153 -4.71 6.49 14.83
C SER A 153 -3.91 6.33 13.54
N ILE A 154 -4.17 7.14 12.50
CA ILE A 154 -3.36 7.17 11.27
C ILE A 154 -1.89 7.48 11.59
N LEU A 155 -1.63 8.46 12.47
CA LEU A 155 -0.26 8.80 12.89
C LEU A 155 0.43 7.59 13.53
N LEU A 156 -0.23 6.89 14.46
CA LEU A 156 0.33 5.69 15.10
C LEU A 156 0.55 4.54 14.09
N LEU A 157 -0.42 4.30 13.21
CA LEU A 157 -0.32 3.26 12.18
C LEU A 157 0.83 3.51 11.20
N VAL A 158 1.16 4.75 10.90
CA VAL A 158 2.26 5.09 10.01
C VAL A 158 3.63 4.87 10.66
N LEU A 159 3.76 5.11 11.96
CA LEU A 159 4.96 4.73 12.72
C LEU A 159 5.16 3.21 12.67
N PHE A 160 4.08 2.46 12.88
CA PHE A 160 4.08 1.01 12.78
C PHE A 160 4.37 0.51 11.36
N GLN A 161 3.80 1.16 10.34
CA GLN A 161 4.06 0.88 8.92
C GLN A 161 5.53 1.08 8.56
N GLY A 162 6.16 2.17 9.04
CA GLY A 162 7.57 2.44 8.84
C GLY A 162 8.47 1.41 9.53
N TRP A 163 8.09 0.97 10.74
CA TRP A 163 8.77 -0.11 11.44
C TRP A 163 8.68 -1.43 10.67
N ILE A 164 7.49 -1.85 10.24
CA ILE A 164 7.30 -3.06 9.41
C ILE A 164 8.11 -2.95 8.12
N GLY A 165 8.07 -1.81 7.42
CA GLY A 165 8.84 -1.61 6.19
C GLY A 165 10.35 -1.78 6.40
N SER A 166 10.86 -1.29 7.54
CA SER A 166 12.25 -1.51 7.94
C SER A 166 12.57 -2.99 8.15
N ILE A 167 11.65 -3.77 8.75
CA ILE A 167 11.82 -5.22 8.92
C ILE A 167 11.77 -5.94 7.58
N VAL A 168 10.81 -5.60 6.70
CA VAL A 168 10.69 -6.19 5.35
C VAL A 168 12.02 -6.10 4.59
N VAL A 169 12.73 -4.98 4.68
CA VAL A 169 14.05 -4.83 4.04
C VAL A 169 15.12 -5.69 4.72
N SER A 170 15.17 -5.73 6.06
CA SER A 170 16.23 -6.48 6.76
C SER A 170 16.06 -7.99 6.70
N THR A 171 14.85 -8.49 6.51
CA THR A 171 14.56 -9.93 6.44
C THR A 171 14.48 -10.44 4.99
N ASN A 172 15.25 -9.85 4.08
CA ASN A 172 15.29 -10.21 2.65
C ASN A 172 13.89 -10.38 2.02
N LEU A 173 12.99 -9.43 2.30
CA LEU A 173 11.62 -9.41 1.76
C LEU A 173 10.75 -10.62 2.17
N LEU A 174 10.79 -11.00 3.46
CA LEU A 174 9.91 -12.05 4.02
C LEU A 174 8.46 -11.95 3.47
N PRO A 175 7.99 -12.99 2.77
CA PRO A 175 6.69 -13.08 2.10
C PRO A 175 5.48 -12.46 2.83
N TRP A 176 5.19 -13.00 4.00
CA TRP A 176 4.01 -12.64 4.79
C TRP A 176 4.12 -11.21 5.35
N MET A 177 5.34 -10.73 5.63
CA MET A 177 5.59 -9.37 6.11
C MET A 177 5.27 -8.32 5.05
N ILE A 178 5.55 -8.60 3.77
CA ILE A 178 5.16 -7.71 2.66
C ILE A 178 3.64 -7.60 2.58
N THR A 179 2.95 -8.73 2.72
CA THR A 179 1.49 -8.78 2.68
C THR A 179 0.92 -7.95 3.83
N ILE A 180 1.37 -8.15 5.07
CA ILE A 180 0.94 -7.34 6.23
C ILE A 180 1.22 -5.85 5.99
N HIS A 181 2.41 -5.50 5.49
CA HIS A 181 2.77 -4.12 5.16
C HIS A 181 1.79 -3.51 4.14
N MET A 182 1.42 -4.24 3.09
CA MET A 182 0.47 -3.77 2.08
C MET A 182 -0.94 -3.57 2.65
N PHE A 183 -1.44 -4.52 3.43
CA PHE A 183 -2.77 -4.42 4.04
C PHE A 183 -2.86 -3.28 5.06
N LEU A 184 -1.79 -3.05 5.83
CA LEU A 184 -1.71 -1.90 6.73
C LEU A 184 -1.67 -0.57 5.96
N ALA A 185 -0.99 -0.50 4.81
CA ALA A 185 -1.06 0.67 3.93
C ALA A 185 -2.49 0.91 3.42
N LEU A 186 -3.20 -0.13 2.99
CA LEU A 186 -4.60 -0.02 2.54
C LEU A 186 -5.54 0.44 3.65
N LEU A 187 -5.31 0.00 4.89
CA LEU A 187 -6.03 0.49 6.05
C LEU A 187 -5.79 1.99 6.27
N ILE A 188 -4.52 2.44 6.21
CA ILE A 188 -4.17 3.87 6.32
C ILE A 188 -4.87 4.68 5.22
N VAL A 189 -4.85 4.20 3.97
CA VAL A 189 -5.56 4.81 2.84
C VAL A 189 -7.06 4.91 3.11
N ALA A 190 -7.70 3.85 3.58
CA ALA A 190 -9.12 3.85 3.93
C ALA A 190 -9.43 4.89 5.03
N LEU A 191 -8.62 4.96 6.08
CA LEU A 191 -8.80 5.94 7.16
C LEU A 191 -8.58 7.39 6.67
N LEU A 192 -7.61 7.62 5.78
CA LEU A 192 -7.39 8.92 5.13
C LEU A 192 -8.59 9.34 4.26
N ILE A 193 -9.15 8.41 3.48
CA ILE A 193 -10.39 8.62 2.72
C ILE A 193 -11.56 8.95 3.66
N TYR A 194 -11.66 8.25 4.79
CA TYR A 194 -12.69 8.49 5.80
C TYR A 194 -12.61 9.90 6.38
N VAL A 195 -11.45 10.37 6.84
CA VAL A 195 -11.33 11.73 7.42
C VAL A 195 -11.53 12.82 6.37
N TYR A 196 -11.04 12.61 5.14
CA TYR A 196 -11.27 13.52 4.01
C TYR A 196 -12.76 13.63 3.66
N HIS A 197 -13.50 12.51 3.68
CA HIS A 197 -14.92 12.50 3.36
C HIS A 197 -15.79 13.03 4.52
N SER A 198 -15.45 12.70 5.76
CA SER A 198 -16.24 13.03 6.95
C SER A 198 -16.44 14.53 7.12
N ILE A 199 -15.41 15.34 6.82
CA ILE A 199 -15.48 16.81 6.95
C ILE A 199 -16.34 17.48 5.87
N SER A 200 -16.51 16.86 4.68
CA SER A 200 -17.17 17.51 3.53
C SER A 200 -18.70 17.47 3.56
N SER A 201 -19.35 16.74 4.47
CA SER A 201 -20.77 16.39 4.29
C SER A 201 -21.64 16.56 5.55
N LYS A 202 -21.49 17.68 6.25
CA LYS A 202 -22.47 18.11 7.26
C LYS A 202 -23.82 18.63 6.69
N HIS A 203 -24.11 18.50 5.38
CA HIS A 203 -25.24 19.22 4.77
C HIS A 203 -26.13 18.48 3.75
N ILE A 204 -26.20 17.15 3.71
CA ILE A 204 -27.17 16.48 2.82
C ILE A 204 -27.87 15.35 3.57
N ALA A 205 -29.13 15.59 3.95
CA ALA A 205 -30.07 14.59 4.41
C ALA A 205 -30.71 13.91 3.20
N SER A 206 -30.87 12.59 3.23
CA SER A 206 -31.65 11.85 2.24
C SER A 206 -32.33 10.65 2.88
N ASP A 207 -33.50 10.31 2.32
CA ASP A 207 -34.51 9.36 2.79
C ASP A 207 -34.05 7.88 2.75
N PRO A 208 -34.37 7.02 3.75
CA PRO A 208 -33.88 5.65 3.80
C PRO A 208 -34.75 4.73 2.94
N HIS A 209 -34.39 4.53 1.67
CA HIS A 209 -35.06 3.55 0.82
C HIS A 209 -34.38 2.16 0.91
N GLN A 210 -35.19 1.13 1.19
CA GLN A 210 -34.85 -0.29 1.36
C GLN A 210 -34.06 -0.89 0.17
N LYS A 211 -34.13 -0.27 -1.01
CA LYS A 211 -33.38 -0.66 -2.23
C LYS A 211 -31.85 -0.50 -2.12
N THR A 212 -31.34 0.24 -1.14
CA THR A 212 -29.89 0.46 -0.99
C THR A 212 -29.16 -0.64 -0.22
N TYR A 213 -29.88 -1.48 0.55
CA TYR A 213 -29.26 -2.52 1.39
C TYR A 213 -28.47 -3.54 0.56
N TRP A 214 -29.09 -4.11 -0.48
CA TRP A 214 -28.44 -5.09 -1.35
C TRP A 214 -27.24 -4.50 -2.12
N LEU A 215 -27.32 -3.24 -2.52
CA LEU A 215 -26.19 -2.52 -3.12
C LEU A 215 -25.01 -2.39 -2.14
N LYS A 216 -25.30 -2.10 -0.86
CA LYS A 216 -24.27 -2.03 0.19
C LYS A 216 -23.64 -3.39 0.45
N LEU A 217 -24.46 -4.44 0.60
CA LEU A 217 -23.96 -5.80 0.82
C LEU A 217 -23.09 -6.28 -0.34
N LEU A 218 -23.54 -6.06 -1.57
CA LEU A 218 -22.76 -6.38 -2.77
C LEU A 218 -21.47 -5.56 -2.85
N LEU A 219 -21.49 -4.27 -2.50
CA LEU A 219 -20.29 -3.44 -2.46
C LEU A 219 -19.28 -3.93 -1.42
N ILE A 220 -19.75 -4.34 -0.23
CA ILE A 220 -18.88 -4.99 0.78
C ILE A 220 -18.29 -6.28 0.21
N GLY A 221 -19.10 -7.12 -0.44
CA GLY A 221 -18.60 -8.33 -1.13
C GLY A 221 -17.56 -8.03 -2.20
N CYS A 222 -17.76 -6.97 -3.00
CA CYS A 222 -16.79 -6.51 -3.99
C CYS A 222 -15.48 -6.03 -3.33
N MET A 223 -15.56 -5.32 -2.21
CA MET A 223 -14.38 -4.90 -1.45
C MET A 223 -13.61 -6.09 -0.87
N LEU A 224 -14.31 -7.06 -0.27
CA LEU A 224 -13.70 -8.26 0.30
C LEU A 224 -13.02 -9.10 -0.78
N THR A 225 -13.69 -9.34 -1.91
CA THR A 225 -13.09 -10.04 -3.05
C THR A 225 -11.91 -9.28 -3.65
N SER A 226 -11.95 -7.95 -3.66
CA SER A 226 -10.79 -7.14 -4.11
C SER A 226 -9.61 -7.26 -3.15
N LEU A 227 -9.84 -7.28 -1.84
CA LEU A 227 -8.79 -7.52 -0.84
C LEU A 227 -8.17 -8.92 -1.00
N ILE A 228 -8.99 -9.95 -1.23
CA ILE A 228 -8.52 -11.32 -1.50
C ILE A 228 -7.69 -11.35 -2.81
N GLN A 229 -8.15 -10.68 -3.86
CA GLN A 229 -7.40 -10.57 -5.12
C GLN A 229 -6.05 -9.87 -4.94
N ILE A 230 -5.99 -8.82 -4.10
CA ILE A 230 -4.74 -8.13 -3.75
C ILE A 230 -3.80 -9.08 -2.99
N ALA A 231 -4.31 -9.90 -2.06
CA ALA A 231 -3.52 -10.93 -1.38
C ALA A 231 -2.96 -11.99 -2.35
N PHE A 232 -3.78 -12.49 -3.27
CA PHE A 232 -3.27 -13.37 -4.32
C PHE A 232 -2.24 -12.66 -5.20
N GLY A 233 -2.42 -11.36 -5.47
CA GLY A 233 -1.45 -10.54 -6.20
C GLY A 233 -0.11 -10.42 -5.49
N THR A 234 -0.08 -10.31 -4.16
CA THR A 234 1.18 -10.27 -3.40
C THR A 234 1.90 -11.61 -3.43
N GLN A 235 1.17 -12.73 -3.45
CA GLN A 235 1.75 -14.08 -3.62
C GLN A 235 2.35 -14.28 -5.01
N VAL A 236 1.64 -13.88 -6.07
CA VAL A 236 2.21 -13.90 -7.43
C VAL A 236 3.47 -13.05 -7.51
N ARG A 237 3.46 -11.88 -6.88
CA ARG A 237 4.62 -10.99 -6.88
C ARG A 237 5.84 -11.64 -6.21
N GLU A 238 5.62 -12.35 -5.11
CA GLU A 238 6.64 -13.11 -4.40
C GLU A 238 7.23 -14.22 -5.28
N SER A 239 6.39 -15.05 -5.92
CA SER A 239 6.86 -16.08 -6.86
C SER A 239 7.66 -15.48 -8.01
N VAL A 240 7.23 -14.36 -8.57
CA VAL A 240 7.98 -13.63 -9.60
C VAL A 240 9.34 -13.18 -9.08
N ASP A 241 9.44 -12.73 -7.82
CA ASP A 241 10.74 -12.33 -7.22
C ASP A 241 11.67 -13.53 -7.01
N HIS A 242 11.13 -14.69 -6.60
CA HIS A 242 11.90 -15.94 -6.51
C HIS A 242 12.44 -16.42 -7.86
N VAL A 243 11.59 -16.43 -8.90
CA VAL A 243 12.00 -16.80 -10.26
C VAL A 243 12.99 -15.77 -10.84
N ALA A 244 12.74 -14.48 -10.63
CA ALA A 244 13.63 -13.43 -11.11
C ALA A 244 15.03 -13.52 -10.47
N SER A 245 15.09 -13.81 -9.17
CA SER A 245 16.37 -13.94 -8.46
C SER A 245 17.12 -15.22 -8.82
N SER A 246 16.43 -16.36 -8.99
CA SER A 246 17.07 -17.63 -9.38
C SER A 246 17.69 -17.57 -10.79
N LEU A 247 17.12 -16.76 -11.68
CA LEU A 247 17.60 -16.53 -13.04
C LEU A 247 18.47 -15.27 -13.18
N LEU A 248 18.98 -14.71 -12.07
CA LEU A 248 19.84 -13.51 -12.05
C LEU A 248 19.24 -12.31 -12.82
N TYR A 249 17.91 -12.17 -12.78
CA TYR A 249 17.11 -11.16 -13.49
C TYR A 249 17.20 -11.22 -15.02
N GLN A 250 17.68 -12.33 -15.58
CA GLN A 250 17.76 -12.59 -17.02
C GLN A 250 16.55 -13.39 -17.51
N SER A 251 16.40 -13.50 -18.83
CA SER A 251 15.41 -14.34 -19.52
C SER A 251 13.97 -14.14 -19.04
N ARG A 252 13.49 -12.89 -19.02
CA ARG A 252 12.15 -12.52 -18.52
C ARG A 252 11.00 -13.26 -19.22
N GLU A 253 11.21 -13.64 -20.46
CA GLU A 253 10.28 -14.38 -21.30
C GLU A 253 9.95 -15.78 -20.76
N THR A 254 10.85 -16.39 -19.98
CA THR A 254 10.62 -17.73 -19.41
C THR A 254 9.92 -17.68 -18.05
N TRP A 255 9.91 -16.53 -17.37
CA TRP A 255 9.49 -16.44 -15.97
C TRP A 255 8.07 -16.92 -15.72
N ILE A 256 7.15 -16.64 -16.64
CA ILE A 256 5.74 -17.01 -16.51
C ILE A 256 5.55 -18.53 -16.54
N GLY A 257 6.42 -19.24 -17.28
CA GLY A 257 6.41 -20.71 -17.35
C GLY A 257 6.81 -21.38 -16.04
N GLU A 258 7.58 -20.68 -15.20
CA GLU A 258 8.07 -21.16 -13.90
C GLU A 258 7.14 -20.78 -12.73
N LEU A 259 6.05 -20.03 -12.98
CA LEU A 259 5.12 -19.64 -11.93
C LEU A 259 4.19 -20.81 -11.53
N GLY A 260 3.91 -20.90 -10.23
CA GLY A 260 3.08 -21.94 -9.65
C GLY A 260 1.58 -21.65 -9.69
N VAL A 261 0.86 -22.38 -8.83
CA VAL A 261 -0.61 -22.34 -8.72
C VAL A 261 -1.13 -20.95 -8.35
N GLU A 262 -0.35 -20.17 -7.60
CA GLU A 262 -0.66 -18.80 -7.19
C GLU A 262 -0.96 -17.88 -8.38
N PHE A 263 -0.24 -18.03 -9.50
CA PHE A 263 -0.50 -17.26 -10.72
C PHE A 263 -1.87 -17.62 -11.31
N PHE A 264 -2.17 -18.92 -11.42
CA PHE A 264 -3.44 -19.39 -11.96
C PHE A 264 -4.62 -19.03 -11.08
N VAL A 265 -4.46 -19.08 -9.75
CA VAL A 265 -5.47 -18.65 -8.78
C VAL A 265 -5.73 -17.16 -8.91
N HIS A 266 -4.69 -16.32 -8.88
CA HIS A 266 -4.84 -14.86 -9.06
C HIS A 266 -5.51 -14.53 -10.40
N ARG A 267 -5.06 -15.14 -11.50
CA ARG A 267 -5.62 -14.92 -12.84
C ARG A 267 -7.09 -15.32 -12.91
N SER A 268 -7.44 -16.50 -12.42
CA SER A 268 -8.81 -17.03 -12.54
C SER A 268 -9.77 -16.32 -11.59
N PHE A 269 -9.33 -16.02 -10.36
CA PHE A 269 -10.14 -15.27 -9.39
C PHE A 269 -10.42 -13.83 -9.85
N SER A 270 -9.55 -13.25 -10.69
CA SER A 270 -9.79 -11.92 -11.26
C SER A 270 -11.09 -11.82 -12.07
N TRP A 271 -11.54 -12.91 -12.71
CA TRP A 271 -12.82 -12.97 -13.40
C TRP A 271 -14.01 -12.92 -12.44
N VAL A 272 -13.91 -13.57 -11.27
CA VAL A 272 -14.94 -13.48 -10.22
C VAL A 272 -15.06 -12.04 -9.73
N VAL A 273 -13.92 -11.40 -9.45
CA VAL A 273 -13.88 -9.98 -9.08
C VAL A 273 -14.52 -9.13 -10.18
N PHE A 274 -14.12 -9.31 -11.44
CA PHE A 274 -14.65 -8.54 -12.56
C PHE A 274 -16.17 -8.71 -12.71
N LEU A 275 -16.69 -9.93 -12.68
CA LEU A 275 -18.13 -10.21 -12.81
C LEU A 275 -18.94 -9.58 -11.65
N LEU A 276 -18.48 -9.71 -10.41
CA LEU A 276 -19.13 -9.08 -9.26
C LEU A 276 -19.20 -7.56 -9.41
N HIS A 277 -18.14 -6.94 -9.96
CA HIS A 277 -18.14 -5.52 -10.24
C HIS A 277 -19.07 -5.13 -11.38
N VAL A 278 -19.13 -5.91 -12.46
CA VAL A 278 -20.08 -5.69 -13.55
C VAL A 278 -21.52 -5.72 -13.02
N ILE A 279 -21.86 -6.70 -12.17
CA ILE A 279 -23.17 -6.79 -11.50
C ILE A 279 -23.40 -5.56 -10.63
N LEU A 280 -22.42 -5.16 -9.80
CA LEU A 280 -22.52 -3.97 -8.96
C LEU A 280 -22.78 -2.70 -9.78
N ILE A 281 -22.02 -2.51 -10.86
CA ILE A 281 -22.15 -1.37 -11.78
C ILE A 281 -23.52 -1.37 -12.46
N TYR A 282 -24.00 -2.53 -12.91
CA TYR A 282 -25.32 -2.68 -13.51
C TYR A 282 -26.43 -2.28 -12.53
N LEU A 283 -26.37 -2.76 -11.29
CA LEU A 283 -27.36 -2.41 -10.26
C LEU A 283 -27.28 -0.93 -9.88
N PHE A 284 -26.09 -0.33 -9.82
CA PHE A 284 -25.93 1.11 -9.62
C PHE A 284 -26.57 1.92 -10.76
N ARG A 285 -26.38 1.50 -12.02
CA ARG A 285 -27.00 2.16 -13.19
C ARG A 285 -28.52 2.05 -13.22
N LYS A 286 -29.09 0.94 -12.70
CA LYS A 286 -30.54 0.78 -12.51
C LYS A 286 -31.08 1.53 -11.29
N SER A 287 -30.22 1.89 -10.34
CA SER A 287 -30.62 2.68 -9.18
C SER A 287 -30.76 4.17 -9.54
N GLN A 288 -31.50 4.93 -8.73
CA GLN A 288 -31.55 6.39 -8.85
C GLN A 288 -30.24 7.09 -8.39
N VAL A 289 -29.26 6.33 -7.88
CA VAL A 289 -28.01 6.86 -7.33
C VAL A 289 -27.00 7.10 -8.46
N LYS A 290 -26.98 8.31 -9.00
CA LYS A 290 -25.96 8.73 -9.99
C LYS A 290 -24.67 9.16 -9.29
N SER A 291 -23.54 8.56 -9.66
CA SER A 291 -22.22 8.91 -9.10
C SER A 291 -21.11 8.76 -10.15
N LYS A 292 -20.33 9.84 -10.37
CA LYS A 292 -19.13 9.80 -11.23
C LYS A 292 -18.10 8.76 -10.76
N LEU A 293 -18.11 8.40 -9.48
CA LEU A 293 -17.21 7.38 -8.92
C LEU A 293 -17.46 5.99 -9.51
N VAL A 294 -18.70 5.66 -9.88
CA VAL A 294 -19.01 4.38 -10.53
C VAL A 294 -18.35 4.32 -11.90
N THR A 295 -18.36 5.42 -12.65
CA THR A 295 -17.64 5.51 -13.94
C THR A 295 -16.13 5.36 -13.76
N TYR A 296 -15.54 6.02 -12.76
CA TYR A 296 -14.11 5.88 -12.47
C TYR A 296 -13.74 4.45 -12.04
N LEU A 297 -14.62 3.78 -11.28
CA LEU A 297 -14.42 2.39 -10.89
C LEU A 297 -14.36 1.46 -12.11
N ILE A 298 -15.24 1.65 -13.10
CA ILE A 298 -15.19 0.89 -14.37
C ILE A 298 -13.83 1.06 -15.04
N VAL A 299 -13.39 2.31 -15.23
CA VAL A 299 -12.12 2.61 -15.91
C VAL A 299 -10.95 1.96 -15.17
N ILE A 300 -10.89 2.10 -13.85
CA ILE A 300 -9.81 1.53 -13.04
C ILE A 300 -9.79 -0.01 -13.08
N LEU A 301 -10.96 -0.66 -13.05
CA LEU A 301 -11.03 -2.13 -13.15
C LEU A 301 -10.57 -2.62 -14.52
N LEU A 302 -10.95 -1.92 -15.60
CA LEU A 302 -10.48 -2.24 -16.95
C LEU A 302 -8.97 -2.05 -17.09
N VAL A 303 -8.42 -0.97 -16.56
CA VAL A 303 -6.96 -0.74 -16.56
C VAL A 303 -6.24 -1.78 -15.69
N SER A 304 -6.83 -2.19 -14.56
CA SER A 304 -6.29 -3.25 -13.72
C SER A 304 -6.25 -4.60 -14.46
N LEU A 305 -7.35 -4.98 -15.10
CA LEU A 305 -7.42 -6.21 -15.89
C LEU A 305 -6.42 -6.17 -17.06
N LEU A 306 -6.42 -5.08 -17.83
CA LEU A 306 -5.53 -4.91 -18.98
C LEU A 306 -4.06 -4.93 -18.56
N SER A 307 -3.69 -4.25 -17.48
CA SER A 307 -2.31 -4.29 -16.96
C SER A 307 -1.89 -5.69 -16.52
N GLY A 308 -2.80 -6.47 -15.92
CA GLY A 308 -2.55 -7.88 -15.59
C GLY A 308 -2.33 -8.75 -16.83
N VAL A 309 -3.18 -8.58 -17.86
CA VAL A 309 -3.03 -9.26 -19.16
C VAL A 309 -1.71 -8.89 -19.82
N ILE A 310 -1.36 -7.60 -19.87
CA ILE A 310 -0.08 -7.14 -20.43
C ILE A 310 1.10 -7.82 -19.73
N MET A 311 1.10 -7.89 -18.39
CA MET A 311 2.17 -8.59 -17.67
C MET A 311 2.24 -10.08 -17.99
N ALA A 312 1.10 -10.73 -18.19
CA ALA A 312 1.01 -12.17 -18.50
C ALA A 312 1.43 -12.52 -19.94
N TYR A 313 1.46 -11.56 -20.87
CA TYR A 313 1.80 -11.83 -22.28
C TYR A 313 3.08 -11.12 -22.75
N TRP A 314 3.52 -10.05 -22.08
CA TRP A 314 4.73 -9.29 -22.44
C TRP A 314 5.84 -9.41 -21.40
N ALA A 315 6.11 -10.63 -20.92
CA ALA A 315 7.27 -10.93 -20.08
C ALA A 315 7.39 -10.05 -18.81
N ILE A 316 6.24 -9.79 -18.16
CA ILE A 316 6.15 -9.03 -16.89
C ILE A 316 6.97 -7.73 -16.91
N PRO A 317 6.59 -6.73 -17.74
CA PRO A 317 7.37 -5.50 -17.87
C PRO A 317 7.57 -4.81 -16.51
N PRO A 318 8.78 -4.34 -16.16
CA PRO A 318 9.05 -3.75 -14.84
C PRO A 318 8.12 -2.58 -14.50
N THR A 319 7.75 -1.78 -15.49
CA THR A 319 6.89 -0.60 -15.34
C THR A 319 5.42 -0.94 -15.13
N MET A 320 4.97 -2.13 -15.56
CA MET A 320 3.56 -2.52 -15.47
C MET A 320 3.19 -3.06 -14.08
N GLN A 321 4.15 -3.61 -13.33
CA GLN A 321 3.87 -4.14 -11.99
C GLN A 321 3.46 -3.04 -10.99
N PRO A 322 4.17 -1.89 -10.90
CA PRO A 322 3.77 -0.77 -10.05
C PRO A 322 2.43 -0.15 -10.49
N VAL A 323 2.19 -0.09 -11.80
CA VAL A 323 0.92 0.40 -12.36
C VAL A 323 -0.23 -0.50 -11.94
N HIS A 324 -0.10 -1.82 -12.12
CA HIS A 324 -1.12 -2.80 -11.75
C HIS A 324 -1.46 -2.73 -10.25
N LEU A 325 -0.43 -2.65 -9.40
CA LEU A 325 -0.60 -2.46 -7.96
C LEU A 325 -1.32 -1.15 -7.62
N LEU A 326 -0.90 -0.03 -8.23
CA LEU A 326 -1.51 1.27 -7.98
C LEU A 326 -2.99 1.27 -8.38
N VAL A 327 -3.35 0.77 -9.56
CA VAL A 327 -4.75 0.78 -10.01
C VAL A 327 -5.61 -0.18 -9.19
N GLY A 328 -5.08 -1.33 -8.76
CA GLY A 328 -5.78 -2.23 -7.84
C GLY A 328 -6.09 -1.57 -6.49
N THR A 329 -5.12 -0.90 -5.89
CA THR A 329 -5.29 -0.20 -4.59
C THR A 329 -6.15 1.06 -4.72
N LEU A 330 -6.10 1.77 -5.85
CA LEU A 330 -7.03 2.87 -6.18
C LEU A 330 -8.47 2.36 -6.32
N GLY A 331 -8.66 1.21 -6.97
CA GLY A 331 -9.96 0.55 -7.09
C GLY A 331 -10.59 0.31 -5.72
N PHE A 332 -9.82 -0.26 -4.79
CA PHE A 332 -10.24 -0.42 -3.40
C PHE A 332 -10.62 0.90 -2.72
N GLY A 333 -9.80 1.95 -2.88
CA GLY A 333 -10.12 3.27 -2.34
C GLY A 333 -11.43 3.86 -2.87
N ILE A 334 -11.72 3.69 -4.17
CA ILE A 334 -12.98 4.15 -4.77
C ILE A 334 -14.17 3.36 -4.24
N GLN A 335 -14.05 2.04 -4.11
CA GLN A 335 -15.10 1.22 -3.48
C GLN A 335 -15.40 1.70 -2.05
N PHE A 336 -14.35 1.93 -1.26
CA PHE A 336 -14.51 2.42 0.11
C PHE A 336 -15.17 3.81 0.15
N LEU A 337 -14.78 4.72 -0.74
CA LEU A 337 -15.42 6.04 -0.85
C LEU A 337 -16.90 5.93 -1.29
N LEU A 338 -17.22 5.02 -2.22
CA LEU A 338 -18.60 4.72 -2.60
C LEU A 338 -19.40 4.18 -1.40
N PHE A 339 -18.79 3.30 -0.60
CA PHE A 339 -19.40 2.74 0.61
C PHE A 339 -19.72 3.84 1.62
N LEU A 340 -18.79 4.75 1.91
CA LEU A 340 -19.02 5.87 2.80
C LEU A 340 -20.16 6.78 2.32
N ARG A 341 -20.24 7.05 1.01
CA ARG A 341 -21.34 7.84 0.42
C ARG A 341 -22.69 7.14 0.54
N LEU A 342 -22.75 5.83 0.28
CA LEU A 342 -23.98 5.06 0.44
C LEU A 342 -24.41 4.96 1.90
N ASN A 343 -23.47 4.84 2.84
CA ASN A 343 -23.81 4.69 4.24
C ASN A 343 -24.36 5.99 4.86
N ARG A 344 -23.92 7.14 4.35
CA ARG A 344 -24.45 8.45 4.76
C ARG A 344 -25.89 8.71 4.35
N ASN A 345 -26.34 8.15 3.23
CA ASN A 345 -27.74 8.29 2.78
C ASN A 345 -28.77 7.61 3.71
N ASN A 346 -28.34 7.02 4.85
CA ASN A 346 -29.22 6.37 5.84
C ASN A 346 -29.21 7.06 7.21
N ALA A 347 -28.55 8.22 7.38
CA ALA A 347 -28.55 8.93 8.66
C ALA A 347 -29.85 9.73 8.84
N VAL A 348 -30.90 9.05 9.29
CA VAL A 348 -32.15 9.66 9.76
C VAL A 348 -32.00 10.03 11.23
N LEU A 349 -32.29 11.30 11.53
CA LEU A 349 -32.59 11.78 12.87
C LEU A 349 -33.93 11.18 13.29
N THR A 350 -33.96 10.44 14.39
CA THR A 350 -35.12 10.44 15.28
C THR A 350 -34.99 11.61 16.24
#